data_AF-A0A9D8NKH4-F1
#
_entry.id   AF-A0A9D8NKH4-F1
#
_cell.length_a   1.000
_cell.length_b   1.000
_cell.length_c   1.000
_cell.angle_alpha   90.00
_cell.angle_beta   90.00
_cell.angle_gamma   90.00
#
_symmetry.space_group_name_H-M   'P 1'
#
loop_
_entity.id
_entity.type
_entity.pdbx_description
1 polymer ?
#
loop_
_entity_poly.entity_id
_entity_poly.type
_entity_poly.pdbx_seq_one_letter_code
_entity_poly.pdbx_strand_id
1 'polypeptide(L)'
;MGKRALIVTLIVFAFLLAGVMMFWPDPPPPRKPLPSPNGYDELVKAAALLGAEAPGFRTNTLDELRWIAERNTNALAKARLALALESRVPDDFTPDYLDRRLNELTAMRQLAVAFAADARLAGLDARPSEALRSSLDAVRLGANSMRGGLLIARLVGVACENVGLDEARRLVGALGTNDCRHGIEVLRAVDSKREPFEATVEMERDWVRRTATITEFIGAVVMTRSLDPSGRSASSARGKVLNSQRQTRELILALAAR
;
A
#
# COMPACT_ATOMS: atom_id res chain seq x y z
N MET A 1 6.63 -0.34 61.97
CA MET A 1 7.41 0.35 60.92
C MET A 1 7.83 1.72 61.45
N GLY A 2 9.14 2.01 61.54
CA GLY A 2 9.60 3.32 62.03
C GLY A 2 9.30 4.43 61.04
N LYS A 3 9.03 5.67 61.51
CA LYS A 3 8.72 6.84 60.67
C LYS A 3 9.70 7.04 59.50
N ARG A 4 10.97 6.69 59.69
CA ARG A 4 12.03 6.76 58.65
C ARG A 4 11.80 5.76 57.50
N ALA A 5 11.32 4.55 57.78
CA ALA A 5 11.02 3.56 56.75
C ALA A 5 9.82 4.00 55.88
N LEU A 6 8.79 4.60 56.50
CA LEU A 6 7.62 5.12 55.79
C LEU A 6 7.98 6.26 54.83
N ILE A 7 8.86 7.18 55.26
CA ILE A 7 9.31 8.32 54.43
C ILE A 7 10.09 7.83 53.22
N VAL A 8 11.00 6.86 53.39
CA VAL A 8 11.76 6.28 52.28
C VAL A 8 10.85 5.59 51.28
N THR A 9 9.85 4.82 51.73
CA THR A 9 8.88 4.16 50.84
C THR A 9 8.08 5.16 50.02
N LEU A 10 7.60 6.25 50.62
CA LEU A 10 6.85 7.29 49.90
C LEU A 10 7.69 8.00 48.84
N ILE A 11 8.97 8.27 49.13
CA ILE A 11 9.89 8.89 48.18
C ILE A 11 10.13 7.97 46.98
N VAL A 12 10.42 6.68 47.22
CA VAL A 12 10.60 5.69 46.14
C VAL A 12 9.34 5.58 45.29
N PHE A 13 8.15 5.55 45.91
CA PHE A 13 6.89 5.50 45.18
C PHE A 13 6.65 6.78 44.34
N ALA A 14 6.96 7.96 44.87
CA ALA A 14 6.84 9.22 44.13
C ALA A 14 7.78 9.28 42.92
N PHE A 15 9.03 8.80 43.03
CA PHE A 15 9.95 8.71 41.89
C PHE A 15 9.51 7.67 40.86
N LEU A 16 8.95 6.54 41.30
CA LEU A 16 8.37 5.56 40.40
C LEU A 16 7.16 6.14 39.66
N LEU A 17 6.27 6.85 40.36
CA LEU A 17 5.08 7.46 39.77
C LEU A 17 5.44 8.60 38.81
N ALA A 18 6.43 9.43 39.17
CA ALA A 18 6.97 10.48 38.32
C ALA A 18 7.67 9.91 37.08
N GLY A 19 8.43 8.81 37.23
CA GLY A 19 9.01 8.08 36.11
C GLY A 19 7.94 7.51 35.19
N VAL A 20 6.94 6.86 35.76
CA VAL A 20 5.78 6.32 35.03
C VAL A 20 5.03 7.42 34.28
N MET A 21 4.78 8.58 34.89
CA MET A 21 4.14 9.72 34.23
C MET A 21 5.03 10.39 33.17
N MET A 22 6.34 10.53 33.43
CA MET A 22 7.30 11.14 32.50
C MET A 22 7.55 10.28 31.27
N PHE A 23 7.45 8.96 31.40
CA PHE A 23 7.54 8.00 30.31
C PHE A 23 6.16 7.50 29.86
N TRP A 24 5.07 8.11 30.34
CA TRP A 24 3.73 7.80 29.86
C TRP A 24 3.62 8.36 28.44
N PRO A 25 3.40 7.52 27.42
CA PRO A 25 3.33 8.00 26.05
C PRO A 25 2.16 8.98 25.92
N ASP A 26 2.40 10.11 25.25
CA ASP A 26 1.33 11.02 24.88
C ASP A 26 0.21 10.25 24.17
N PRO A 27 -1.07 10.58 24.48
CA PRO A 27 -2.18 9.95 23.82
C PRO A 27 -2.01 10.12 22.29
N PRO A 28 -2.13 9.03 21.53
CA PRO A 28 -1.91 9.08 20.09
C PRO A 28 -2.90 10.05 19.43
N PRO A 29 -2.49 10.78 18.38
CA PRO A 29 -3.30 11.80 17.75
C PRO A 29 -4.64 11.22 17.24
N PRO A 30 -5.70 12.05 17.14
CA PRO A 30 -6.97 11.63 16.59
C PRO A 30 -6.80 11.20 15.13
N ARG A 31 -7.45 10.09 14.76
CA ARG A 31 -7.34 9.54 13.40
C ARG A 31 -8.21 10.32 12.43
N LYS A 32 -7.76 10.38 11.17
CA LYS A 32 -8.54 10.98 10.09
C LYS A 32 -9.76 10.10 9.81
N PRO A 33 -10.96 10.67 9.62
CA PRO A 33 -12.16 9.89 9.32
C PRO A 33 -11.99 9.12 8.00
N LEU A 34 -12.63 7.95 7.93
CA LEU A 34 -12.68 7.18 6.68
C LEU A 34 -13.64 7.85 5.68
N PRO A 35 -13.32 7.81 4.37
CA PRO A 35 -14.28 8.22 3.34
C PRO A 35 -15.57 7.39 3.39
N SER A 36 -16.68 7.97 2.93
CA SER A 36 -17.96 7.26 2.84
C SER A 36 -18.64 7.55 1.49
N PRO A 37 -18.72 6.56 0.57
CA PRO A 37 -18.15 5.21 0.67
C PRO A 37 -16.61 5.21 0.61
N ASN A 38 -15.98 4.20 1.20
CA ASN A 38 -14.52 4.00 1.16
C ASN A 38 -14.13 3.09 0.00
N GLY A 39 -13.31 3.61 -0.93
CA GLY A 39 -12.82 2.83 -2.08
C GLY A 39 -11.97 1.62 -1.69
N TYR A 40 -11.29 1.65 -0.53
CA TYR A 40 -10.53 0.48 -0.06
C TYR A 40 -11.44 -0.73 0.14
N ASP A 41 -12.57 -0.55 0.80
CA ASP A 41 -13.52 -1.63 1.09
C ASP A 41 -14.15 -2.17 -0.20
N GLU A 42 -14.42 -1.30 -1.17
CA GLU A 42 -14.91 -1.71 -2.49
C GLU A 42 -13.85 -2.44 -3.31
N LEU A 43 -12.57 -2.08 -3.17
CA LEU A 43 -11.46 -2.81 -3.78
C LEU A 43 -11.31 -4.21 -3.18
N VAL A 44 -11.45 -4.37 -1.86
CA VAL A 44 -11.43 -5.68 -1.20
C VAL A 44 -12.56 -6.56 -1.74
N LYS A 45 -13.77 -6.01 -1.85
CA LYS A 45 -14.91 -6.69 -2.46
C LYS A 45 -14.68 -7.03 -3.93
N ALA A 46 -13.95 -6.20 -4.68
CA ALA A 46 -13.60 -6.49 -6.07
C ALA A 46 -12.58 -7.63 -6.19
N ALA A 47 -11.55 -7.63 -5.33
CA ALA A 47 -10.54 -8.68 -5.30
C ALA A 47 -11.14 -10.05 -4.93
N ALA A 48 -12.14 -10.09 -4.05
CA ALA A 48 -12.87 -11.31 -3.71
C ALA A 48 -13.64 -11.94 -4.89
N LEU A 49 -13.83 -11.21 -5.99
CA LEU A 49 -14.50 -11.70 -7.20
C LEU A 49 -13.53 -12.27 -8.25
N LEU A 50 -12.22 -12.31 -7.97
CA LEU A 50 -11.24 -12.87 -8.90
C LEU A 50 -11.57 -14.34 -9.20
N GLY A 51 -11.74 -14.65 -10.48
CA GLY A 51 -12.14 -15.98 -10.96
C GLY A 51 -10.98 -16.83 -11.49
N ALA A 52 -9.81 -16.22 -11.70
CA ALA A 52 -8.58 -16.89 -12.10
C ALA A 52 -7.35 -16.12 -11.61
N GLU A 53 -6.36 -16.84 -11.08
CA GLU A 53 -5.05 -16.24 -10.83
C GLU A 53 -4.26 -16.13 -12.14
N ALA A 54 -3.34 -15.16 -12.19
CA ALA A 54 -2.46 -14.95 -13.34
C ALA A 54 -0.96 -14.94 -12.94
N PRO A 55 -0.47 -15.95 -12.19
CA PRO A 55 0.93 -16.00 -11.84
C PRO A 55 1.77 -16.11 -13.11
N GLY A 56 2.72 -15.19 -13.29
CA GLY A 56 3.57 -15.21 -14.48
C GLY A 56 2.88 -14.80 -15.78
N PHE A 57 1.85 -13.94 -15.73
CA PHE A 57 1.13 -13.41 -16.91
C PHE A 57 2.02 -12.97 -18.10
N ARG A 58 3.28 -12.59 -17.85
CA ARG A 58 4.25 -12.21 -18.88
C ARG A 58 4.65 -13.35 -19.81
N THR A 59 4.59 -14.59 -19.34
CA THR A 59 4.93 -15.80 -20.11
C THR A 59 3.71 -16.55 -20.61
N ASN A 60 2.50 -16.10 -20.26
CA ASN A 60 1.28 -16.74 -20.75
C ASN A 60 1.09 -16.54 -22.26
N THR A 61 0.49 -17.54 -22.88
CA THR A 61 0.05 -17.47 -24.28
C THR A 61 -1.14 -16.53 -24.44
N LEU A 62 -1.45 -16.16 -25.68
CA LEU A 62 -2.60 -15.30 -25.97
C LEU A 62 -3.92 -15.91 -25.49
N ASP A 63 -4.11 -17.21 -25.69
CA ASP A 63 -5.34 -17.91 -25.29
C ASP A 63 -5.46 -18.06 -23.76
N GLU A 64 -4.35 -18.30 -23.07
CA GLU A 64 -4.32 -18.28 -21.60
C GLU A 64 -4.68 -16.90 -21.04
N LEU A 65 -4.15 -15.83 -21.63
CA LEU A 65 -4.47 -14.46 -21.23
C LEU A 65 -5.95 -14.12 -21.48
N ARG A 66 -6.54 -14.58 -22.59
CA ARG A 66 -7.98 -14.44 -22.86
C ARG A 66 -8.81 -15.13 -21.79
N TRP A 67 -8.49 -16.39 -21.48
CA TRP A 67 -9.18 -17.15 -20.44
C TRP A 67 -9.10 -16.47 -19.07
N ILE A 68 -7.93 -15.96 -18.70
CA ILE A 68 -7.73 -15.18 -17.46
C ILE A 68 -8.59 -13.91 -17.45
N ALA A 69 -8.59 -13.14 -18.55
CA ALA A 69 -9.34 -11.89 -18.65
C ALA A 69 -10.86 -12.12 -18.58
N GLU A 70 -11.36 -13.15 -19.27
CA GLU A 70 -12.78 -13.56 -19.22
C GLU A 70 -13.20 -13.90 -17.79
N ARG A 71 -12.40 -14.70 -17.08
CA ARG A 71 -12.69 -15.11 -15.69
C ARG A 71 -12.63 -13.95 -14.68
N ASN A 72 -11.88 -12.90 -14.97
CA ASN A 72 -11.69 -11.76 -14.07
C ASN A 72 -12.51 -10.52 -14.45
N THR A 73 -13.31 -10.58 -15.52
CA THR A 73 -14.05 -9.41 -16.04
C THR A 73 -14.88 -8.69 -14.98
N ASN A 74 -15.63 -9.44 -14.15
CA ASN A 74 -16.46 -8.87 -13.09
C ASN A 74 -15.61 -8.21 -11.99
N ALA A 75 -14.50 -8.83 -11.60
CA ALA A 75 -13.57 -8.29 -10.61
C ALA A 75 -12.95 -6.98 -11.10
N LEU A 76 -12.44 -6.96 -12.33
CA LEU A 76 -11.81 -5.77 -12.93
C LEU A 76 -12.81 -4.63 -13.13
N ALA A 77 -14.04 -4.93 -13.56
CA ALA A 77 -15.10 -3.93 -13.69
C ALA A 77 -15.45 -3.28 -12.33
N LYS A 78 -15.64 -4.09 -11.28
CA LYS A 78 -15.91 -3.59 -9.93
C LYS A 78 -14.73 -2.79 -9.37
N ALA A 79 -13.51 -3.25 -9.61
CA ALA A 79 -12.30 -2.55 -9.19
C ALA A 79 -12.20 -1.16 -9.85
N ARG A 80 -12.48 -1.04 -11.16
CA ARG A 80 -12.47 0.27 -11.85
C ARG A 80 -13.47 1.27 -11.25
N LEU A 81 -14.64 0.81 -10.82
CA LEU A 81 -15.59 1.66 -10.09
C LEU A 81 -15.03 2.09 -8.73
N ALA A 82 -14.43 1.16 -7.98
CA ALA A 82 -13.82 1.44 -6.68
C ALA A 82 -12.62 2.40 -6.78
N LEU A 83 -11.83 2.34 -7.87
CA LEU A 83 -10.70 3.24 -8.11
C LEU A 83 -11.10 4.71 -8.27
N ALA A 84 -12.37 4.99 -8.59
CA ALA A 84 -12.90 6.35 -8.66
C ALA A 84 -13.23 6.95 -7.29
N LEU A 85 -13.31 6.11 -6.24
CA LEU A 85 -13.62 6.53 -4.88
C LEU A 85 -12.36 6.94 -4.12
N GLU A 86 -12.53 7.87 -3.16
CA GLU A 86 -11.48 8.13 -2.18
C GLU A 86 -11.25 6.87 -1.35
N SER A 87 -9.98 6.48 -1.19
CA SER A 87 -9.60 5.26 -0.50
C SER A 87 -8.67 5.56 0.66
N ARG A 88 -8.94 4.93 1.80
CA ARG A 88 -8.07 4.93 2.98
C ARG A 88 -8.16 3.56 3.63
N VAL A 89 -7.03 3.01 4.04
CA VAL A 89 -6.97 1.74 4.78
C VAL A 89 -7.72 1.92 6.10
N PRO A 90 -8.68 1.04 6.43
CA PRO A 90 -9.38 1.08 7.70
C PRO A 90 -8.44 0.94 8.89
N ASP A 91 -8.74 1.72 9.90
CA ASP A 91 -8.08 1.67 11.18
C ASP A 91 -8.57 0.47 11.97
N ASP A 92 -7.67 -0.46 12.30
CA ASP A 92 -8.01 -1.64 13.09
C ASP A 92 -6.85 -2.07 14.01
N PHE A 93 -7.23 -2.45 15.22
CA PHE A 93 -6.37 -2.75 16.36
C PHE A 93 -6.75 -4.07 17.03
N THR A 94 -7.64 -4.85 16.43
CA THR A 94 -7.98 -6.16 16.96
C THR A 94 -6.78 -7.12 16.84
N PRO A 95 -6.71 -8.16 17.69
CA PRO A 95 -5.60 -9.12 17.66
C PRO A 95 -5.42 -9.83 16.30
N ASP A 96 -6.49 -10.03 15.54
CA ASP A 96 -6.51 -10.70 14.22
C ASP A 96 -6.22 -9.75 13.04
N TYR A 97 -5.95 -8.47 13.33
CA TYR A 97 -5.73 -7.44 12.31
C TYR A 97 -4.66 -7.83 11.28
N LEU A 98 -3.50 -8.31 11.73
CA LEU A 98 -2.37 -8.60 10.84
C LEU A 98 -2.69 -9.72 9.86
N ASP A 99 -3.30 -10.80 10.33
CA ASP A 99 -3.67 -11.94 9.46
C ASP A 99 -4.69 -11.50 8.40
N ARG A 100 -5.72 -10.75 8.83
CA ARG A 100 -6.73 -10.19 7.93
C ARG A 100 -6.09 -9.22 6.91
N ARG A 101 -5.16 -8.36 7.34
CA ARG A 101 -4.42 -7.45 6.45
C ARG A 101 -3.60 -8.19 5.43
N LEU A 102 -2.84 -9.21 5.82
CA LEU A 102 -1.97 -9.93 4.90
C LEU A 102 -2.77 -10.63 3.81
N ASN A 103 -3.94 -11.18 4.15
CA ASN A 103 -4.86 -11.78 3.18
C ASN A 103 -5.39 -10.73 2.18
N GLU A 104 -5.86 -9.60 2.67
CA GLU A 104 -6.37 -8.53 1.79
C GLU A 104 -5.27 -7.91 0.92
N LEU A 105 -4.06 -7.73 1.45
CA LEU A 105 -2.91 -7.26 0.67
C LEU A 105 -2.50 -8.27 -0.42
N THR A 106 -2.60 -9.56 -0.13
CA THR A 106 -2.38 -10.62 -1.14
C THR A 106 -3.43 -10.52 -2.25
N ALA A 107 -4.70 -10.35 -1.89
CA ALA A 107 -5.78 -10.17 -2.85
C ALA A 107 -5.62 -8.88 -3.69
N MET A 108 -5.18 -7.77 -3.10
CA MET A 108 -4.84 -6.54 -3.84
C MET A 108 -3.74 -6.77 -4.86
N ARG A 109 -2.70 -7.50 -4.48
CA ARG A 109 -1.61 -7.85 -5.40
C ARG A 109 -2.12 -8.71 -6.56
N GLN A 110 -2.96 -9.70 -6.28
CA GLN A 110 -3.57 -10.53 -7.33
C GLN A 110 -4.43 -9.70 -8.28
N LEU A 111 -5.20 -8.74 -7.76
CA LEU A 111 -5.99 -7.82 -8.57
C LEU A 111 -5.12 -6.92 -9.46
N ALA A 112 -3.98 -6.43 -8.97
CA ALA A 112 -3.01 -5.68 -9.77
C ALA A 112 -2.41 -6.53 -10.90
N VAL A 113 -2.10 -7.80 -10.59
CA VAL A 113 -1.60 -8.76 -11.59
C VAL A 113 -2.68 -9.09 -12.63
N ALA A 114 -3.96 -9.17 -12.24
CA ALA A 114 -5.06 -9.37 -13.17
C ALA A 114 -5.23 -8.17 -14.14
N PHE A 115 -5.11 -6.93 -13.64
CA PHE A 115 -5.06 -5.74 -14.50
C PHE A 115 -3.88 -5.76 -15.47
N ALA A 116 -2.71 -6.22 -15.02
CA ALA A 116 -1.53 -6.35 -15.88
C ALA A 116 -1.67 -7.46 -16.93
N ALA A 117 -2.33 -8.56 -16.59
CA ALA A 117 -2.68 -9.61 -17.55
C ALA A 117 -3.66 -9.10 -18.62
N ASP A 118 -4.69 -8.34 -18.22
CA ASP A 118 -5.64 -7.68 -19.13
C ASP A 118 -4.92 -6.66 -20.04
N ALA A 119 -3.98 -5.89 -19.48
CA ALA A 119 -3.14 -4.99 -20.25
C ALA A 119 -2.26 -5.73 -21.28
N ARG A 120 -1.64 -6.85 -20.86
CA ARG A 120 -0.80 -7.67 -21.73
C ARG A 120 -1.60 -8.27 -22.88
N LEU A 121 -2.80 -8.78 -22.60
CA LEU A 121 -3.74 -9.29 -23.60
C LEU A 121 -4.04 -8.21 -24.65
N ALA A 122 -4.51 -7.04 -24.20
CA ALA A 122 -4.82 -5.93 -25.10
C ALA A 122 -3.60 -5.48 -25.92
N GLY A 123 -2.40 -5.49 -25.33
CA GLY A 123 -1.17 -5.18 -26.04
C GLY A 123 -0.84 -6.18 -27.15
N LEU A 124 -1.06 -7.48 -26.91
CA LEU A 124 -0.85 -8.53 -27.90
C LEU A 124 -1.93 -8.54 -29.00
N ASP A 125 -3.17 -8.16 -28.67
CA ASP A 125 -4.27 -7.98 -29.62
C ASP A 125 -4.22 -6.62 -30.38
N ALA A 126 -3.08 -5.93 -30.38
CA ALA A 126 -2.88 -4.63 -31.05
C ALA A 126 -3.88 -3.54 -30.62
N ARG A 127 -4.30 -3.53 -29.35
CA ARG A 127 -5.15 -2.51 -28.70
C ARG A 127 -4.36 -1.72 -27.66
N PRO A 128 -3.36 -0.90 -28.05
CA PRO A 128 -2.44 -0.26 -27.11
C PRO A 128 -3.10 0.74 -26.16
N SER A 129 -4.16 1.43 -26.59
CA SER A 129 -4.94 2.34 -25.74
C SER A 129 -5.63 1.59 -24.59
N GLU A 130 -6.19 0.41 -24.86
CA GLU A 130 -6.82 -0.43 -23.83
C GLU A 130 -5.78 -1.01 -22.89
N ALA A 131 -4.65 -1.45 -23.45
CA ALA A 131 -3.52 -1.95 -22.68
C ALA A 131 -2.98 -0.90 -21.70
N LEU A 132 -2.88 0.36 -22.14
CA LEU A 132 -2.46 1.46 -21.29
C LEU A 132 -3.46 1.69 -20.15
N ARG A 133 -4.75 1.72 -20.44
CA ARG A 133 -5.79 1.92 -19.40
C ARG A 133 -5.71 0.84 -18.32
N SER A 134 -5.65 -0.43 -18.69
CA SER A 134 -5.54 -1.52 -17.71
C SER A 134 -4.21 -1.49 -16.93
N SER A 135 -3.11 -1.08 -17.57
CA SER A 135 -1.82 -0.86 -16.88
C SER A 135 -1.92 0.25 -15.84
N LEU A 136 -2.57 1.37 -16.18
CA LEU A 136 -2.77 2.50 -15.28
C LEU A 136 -3.77 2.20 -14.16
N ASP A 137 -4.73 1.29 -14.37
CA ASP A 137 -5.62 0.81 -13.32
C ASP A 137 -4.83 0.06 -12.24
N ALA A 138 -3.83 -0.75 -12.60
CA ALA A 138 -2.91 -1.37 -11.64
C ALA A 138 -2.08 -0.32 -10.86
N VAL A 139 -1.65 0.76 -11.53
CA VAL A 139 -0.96 1.89 -10.86
C VAL A 139 -1.88 2.59 -9.86
N ARG A 140 -3.11 2.90 -10.26
CA ARG A 140 -4.10 3.52 -9.37
C ARG A 140 -4.45 2.62 -8.19
N LEU A 141 -4.55 1.30 -8.41
CA LEU A 141 -4.79 0.33 -7.36
C LEU A 141 -3.72 0.37 -6.29
N GLY A 142 -2.44 0.34 -6.67
CA GLY A 142 -1.35 0.47 -5.72
C GLY A 142 -1.40 1.79 -4.95
N ALA A 143 -1.70 2.90 -5.64
CA ALA A 143 -1.82 4.21 -5.03
C ALA A 143 -3.00 4.36 -4.05
N ASN A 144 -4.14 3.74 -4.34
CA ASN A 144 -5.35 3.83 -3.53
C ASN A 144 -5.34 2.84 -2.36
N SER A 145 -4.80 1.64 -2.54
CA SER A 145 -4.81 0.57 -1.53
C SER A 145 -3.82 0.76 -0.38
N MET A 146 -2.91 1.73 -0.46
CA MET A 146 -1.89 1.96 0.57
C MET A 146 -2.12 3.19 1.47
N ARG A 147 -3.07 4.08 1.13
CA ARG A 147 -3.25 5.38 1.81
C ARG A 147 -3.68 5.20 3.26
N GLY A 148 -2.99 5.88 4.17
CA GLY A 148 -3.25 5.74 5.61
C GLY A 148 -2.96 4.34 6.17
N GLY A 149 -2.34 3.45 5.40
CA GLY A 149 -1.97 2.12 5.84
C GLY A 149 -0.59 2.06 6.51
N LEU A 150 -0.32 0.89 7.09
CA LEU A 150 0.99 0.53 7.64
C LEU A 150 2.06 0.37 6.54
N LEU A 151 3.32 0.23 6.97
CA LEU A 151 4.47 0.07 6.07
C LEU A 151 4.30 -1.12 5.13
N ILE A 152 3.75 -2.22 5.61
CA ILE A 152 3.47 -3.39 4.77
C ILE A 152 2.47 -3.08 3.64
N ALA A 153 1.41 -2.31 3.92
CA ALA A 153 0.46 -1.88 2.91
C ALA A 153 1.12 -0.95 1.88
N ARG A 154 2.00 -0.04 2.35
CA ARG A 154 2.82 0.82 1.48
C ARG A 154 3.69 0.01 0.52
N LEU A 155 4.36 -1.02 1.02
CA LEU A 155 5.26 -1.85 0.20
C LEU A 155 4.49 -2.69 -0.83
N VAL A 156 3.33 -3.22 -0.47
CA VAL A 156 2.47 -3.95 -1.40
C VAL A 156 1.88 -3.00 -2.45
N GLY A 157 1.46 -1.79 -2.05
CA GLY A 157 1.02 -0.75 -2.98
C GLY A 157 2.10 -0.40 -4.01
N VAL A 158 3.34 -0.20 -3.57
CA VAL A 158 4.49 -0.01 -4.46
C VAL A 158 4.70 -1.18 -5.43
N ALA A 159 4.54 -2.42 -4.97
CA ALA A 159 4.65 -3.59 -5.83
C ALA A 159 3.56 -3.58 -6.92
N CYS A 160 2.32 -3.25 -6.55
CA CYS A 160 1.19 -3.13 -7.49
C CYS A 160 1.44 -2.01 -8.52
N GLU A 161 1.92 -0.85 -8.07
CA GLU A 161 2.30 0.27 -8.96
C GLU A 161 3.36 -0.16 -9.96
N ASN A 162 4.44 -0.80 -9.50
CA ASN A 162 5.54 -1.19 -10.38
C ASN A 162 5.10 -2.21 -11.44
N VAL A 163 4.20 -3.14 -11.10
CA VAL A 163 3.60 -4.08 -12.06
C VAL A 163 2.90 -3.32 -13.19
N GLY A 164 2.08 -2.32 -12.87
CA GLY A 164 1.40 -1.49 -13.87
C GLY A 164 2.35 -0.58 -14.67
N LEU A 165 3.32 0.04 -13.99
CA LEU A 165 4.31 0.92 -14.64
C LEU A 165 5.17 0.16 -15.66
N ASP A 166 5.55 -1.08 -15.35
CA ASP A 166 6.33 -1.91 -16.27
C ASP A 166 5.57 -2.23 -17.56
N GLU A 167 4.28 -2.58 -17.47
CA GLU A 167 3.47 -2.84 -18.66
C GLU A 167 3.22 -1.55 -19.45
N ALA A 168 2.93 -0.43 -18.77
CA ALA A 168 2.77 0.87 -19.43
C ALA A 168 4.04 1.31 -20.19
N ARG A 169 5.25 1.08 -19.63
CA ARG A 169 6.53 1.39 -20.30
C ARG A 169 6.69 0.64 -21.61
N ARG A 170 6.29 -0.63 -21.66
CA ARG A 170 6.39 -1.46 -22.88
C ARG A 170 5.53 -0.93 -24.01
N LEU A 171 4.46 -0.20 -23.68
CA LEU A 171 3.49 0.31 -24.65
C LEU A 171 3.92 1.65 -25.26
N VAL A 172 4.82 2.42 -24.63
CA VAL A 172 5.15 3.81 -25.02
C VAL A 172 5.39 3.98 -26.53
N GLY A 173 6.10 3.04 -27.16
CA GLY A 173 6.40 3.08 -28.59
C GLY A 173 5.18 2.92 -29.52
N ALA A 174 4.10 2.31 -29.02
CA ALA A 174 2.87 2.02 -29.76
C ALA A 174 1.72 2.98 -29.44
N LEU A 175 1.89 3.89 -28.46
CA LEU A 175 0.85 4.83 -28.06
C LEU A 175 0.73 6.00 -29.04
N GLY A 176 -0.50 6.45 -29.26
CA GLY A 176 -0.81 7.70 -29.94
C GLY A 176 -0.78 8.90 -28.98
N THR A 177 -0.83 10.11 -29.53
CA THR A 177 -0.74 11.36 -28.75
C THR A 177 -1.85 11.51 -27.71
N ASN A 178 -3.06 11.02 -27.99
CA ASN A 178 -4.16 11.05 -27.02
C ASN A 178 -3.93 10.09 -25.85
N ASP A 179 -3.39 8.90 -26.13
CA ASP A 179 -3.06 7.94 -25.08
C ASP A 179 -1.93 8.46 -24.19
N CYS A 180 -0.90 9.06 -24.78
CA CYS A 180 0.18 9.68 -24.01
C CYS A 180 -0.34 10.79 -23.09
N ARG A 181 -1.19 11.68 -23.60
CA ARG A 181 -1.82 12.74 -22.78
C ARG A 181 -2.63 12.16 -21.63
N HIS A 182 -3.45 11.15 -21.91
CA HIS A 182 -4.22 10.45 -20.87
C HIS A 182 -3.30 9.82 -19.82
N GLY A 183 -2.26 9.09 -20.25
CA GLY A 183 -1.29 8.47 -19.34
C GLY A 183 -0.59 9.49 -18.44
N ILE A 184 -0.15 10.63 -19.00
CA ILE A 184 0.45 11.73 -18.23
C ILE A 184 -0.52 12.26 -17.17
N GLU A 185 -1.78 12.51 -17.54
CA GLU A 185 -2.80 13.00 -16.63
C GLU A 185 -3.00 12.05 -15.45
N VAL A 186 -3.17 10.76 -15.74
CA VAL A 186 -3.37 9.74 -14.70
C VAL A 186 -2.16 9.62 -13.77
N LEU A 187 -0.94 9.56 -14.33
CA LEU A 187 0.27 9.41 -13.52
C LEU A 187 0.55 10.66 -12.67
N ARG A 188 0.26 11.86 -13.17
CA ARG A 188 0.33 13.11 -12.39
C ARG A 188 -0.70 13.13 -11.26
N ALA A 189 -1.93 12.69 -11.53
CA ALA A 189 -2.96 12.58 -10.50
C ALA A 189 -2.55 11.61 -9.39
N VAL A 190 -1.91 10.48 -9.74
CA VAL A 190 -1.34 9.55 -8.76
C VAL A 190 -0.20 10.21 -7.98
N ASP A 191 0.79 10.82 -8.64
CA ASP A 191 1.96 11.41 -7.98
C ASP A 191 1.59 12.55 -7.03
N SER A 192 0.67 13.44 -7.45
CA SER A 192 0.22 14.59 -6.67
C SER A 192 -0.46 14.21 -5.34
N LYS A 193 -1.07 13.03 -5.29
CA LYS A 193 -1.81 12.56 -4.12
C LYS A 193 -0.96 11.64 -3.22
N ARG A 194 0.34 11.48 -3.47
CA ARG A 194 1.19 10.59 -2.68
C ARG A 194 1.46 11.17 -1.29
N GLU A 195 1.25 10.34 -0.26
CA GLU A 195 1.70 10.66 1.08
C GLU A 195 3.23 10.51 1.18
N PRO A 196 3.91 11.41 1.94
CA PRO A 196 5.33 11.28 2.23
C PRO A 196 5.59 10.00 3.04
N PHE A 197 6.79 9.43 2.92
CA PHE A 197 7.13 8.17 3.60
C PHE A 197 7.02 8.31 5.13
N GLU A 198 7.31 9.50 5.63
CA GLU A 198 7.27 9.88 7.04
C GLU A 198 5.85 9.70 7.62
N ALA A 199 4.80 9.94 6.83
CA ALA A 199 3.42 9.71 7.28
C ALA A 199 3.13 8.21 7.53
N THR A 200 3.74 7.31 6.77
CA THR A 200 3.65 5.87 7.01
C THR A 200 4.41 5.47 8.28
N VAL A 201 5.57 6.09 8.54
CA VAL A 201 6.34 5.84 9.77
C VAL A 201 5.59 6.34 11.01
N GLU A 202 4.93 7.49 10.92
CA GLU A 202 4.06 8.00 11.99
C GLU A 202 2.88 7.06 12.24
N MET A 203 2.21 6.59 11.17
CA MET A 203 1.11 5.63 11.30
C MET A 203 1.53 4.31 11.96
N GLU A 204 2.71 3.78 11.62
CA GLU A 204 3.29 2.61 12.28
C GLU A 204 3.52 2.83 13.78
N ARG A 205 4.12 3.97 14.15
CA ARG A 205 4.32 4.33 15.56
C ARG A 205 3.00 4.44 16.30
N ASP A 206 2.00 5.06 15.68
CA ASP A 206 0.66 5.20 16.25
C ASP A 206 -0.04 3.86 16.44
N TRP A 207 0.11 2.95 15.48
CA TRP A 207 -0.44 1.61 15.56
C TRP A 207 0.22 0.82 16.70
N VAL A 208 1.56 0.80 16.77
CA VAL A 208 2.30 0.14 17.86
C VAL A 208 1.93 0.70 19.23
N ARG A 209 1.79 2.03 19.37
CA ARG A 209 1.38 2.66 20.64
C ARG A 209 0.00 2.21 21.12
N ARG A 210 -0.88 1.80 20.21
CA ARG A 210 -2.27 1.44 20.51
C ARG A 210 -2.47 -0.07 20.66
N THR A 211 -1.64 -0.89 20.03
CA THR A 211 -1.78 -2.36 20.06
C THR A 211 -0.82 -3.05 21.02
N ALA A 212 0.36 -2.49 21.28
CA ALA A 212 1.35 -3.18 22.07
C ALA A 212 0.97 -3.19 23.56
N THR A 213 0.90 -4.38 24.16
CA THR A 213 1.05 -4.51 25.61
C THR A 213 2.48 -4.14 26.02
N ILE A 214 2.71 -3.74 27.28
CA ILE A 214 4.05 -3.34 27.77
C ILE A 214 5.11 -4.41 27.47
N THR A 215 4.75 -5.70 27.56
CA THR A 215 5.62 -6.84 27.24
C THR A 215 5.92 -6.99 25.76
N GLU A 216 4.93 -6.75 24.89
CA GLU A 216 5.10 -6.78 23.43
C GLU A 216 5.86 -5.57 22.92
N PHE A 217 5.72 -4.41 23.57
CA PHE A 217 6.49 -3.22 23.25
C PHE A 217 7.99 -3.43 23.55
N ILE A 218 8.32 -3.97 24.73
CA ILE A 218 9.71 -4.32 25.09
C ILE A 218 10.26 -5.40 24.14
N GLY A 219 9.46 -6.43 23.85
CA GLY A 219 9.81 -7.47 22.89
C GLY A 219 10.06 -6.91 21.48
N ALA A 220 9.16 -6.07 20.97
CA ALA A 220 9.27 -5.46 19.65
C ALA A 220 10.44 -4.49 19.54
N VAL A 221 10.74 -3.70 20.58
CA VAL A 221 11.92 -2.80 20.60
C VAL A 221 13.22 -3.60 20.64
N VAL A 222 13.28 -4.69 21.40
CA VAL A 222 14.44 -5.58 21.45
C VAL A 222 14.60 -6.35 20.13
N MET A 223 13.52 -6.84 19.53
CA MET A 223 13.55 -7.58 18.26
C MET A 223 13.84 -6.68 17.05
N THR A 224 13.30 -5.46 17.00
CA THR A 224 13.58 -4.52 15.90
C THR A 224 15.02 -4.02 15.95
N ARG A 225 15.59 -3.79 17.15
CA ARG A 225 17.03 -3.51 17.30
C ARG A 225 17.92 -4.72 17.01
N SER A 226 17.46 -5.95 17.24
CA SER A 226 18.28 -7.15 16.96
C SER A 226 18.18 -7.61 15.49
N LEU A 227 17.04 -7.42 14.84
CA LEU A 227 16.79 -7.77 13.43
C LEU A 227 17.24 -6.67 12.46
N ASP A 228 17.24 -5.40 12.89
CA ASP A 228 17.76 -4.28 12.11
C ASP A 228 18.53 -3.27 12.98
N PRO A 229 19.67 -3.67 13.56
CA PRO A 229 20.51 -2.78 14.38
C PRO A 229 21.01 -1.54 13.63
N SER A 230 20.95 -1.57 12.29
CA SER A 230 21.45 -0.54 11.37
C SER A 230 20.39 0.38 10.77
N GLY A 231 19.09 0.12 10.95
CA GLY A 231 18.02 0.82 10.22
C GLY A 231 17.99 0.55 8.70
N ARG A 232 18.61 -0.53 8.24
CA ARG A 232 18.70 -0.96 6.83
C ARG A 232 17.34 -1.31 6.24
N SER A 233 16.43 -1.89 7.01
CA SER A 233 15.10 -2.29 6.55
C SER A 233 14.22 -1.07 6.28
N ALA A 234 14.22 -0.09 7.17
CA ALA A 234 13.49 1.17 6.98
C ALA A 234 14.07 1.99 5.81
N SER A 235 15.40 2.07 5.68
CA SER A 235 16.06 2.75 4.56
C SER A 235 15.84 2.03 3.22
N SER A 236 15.85 0.68 3.20
CA SER A 236 15.49 -0.13 2.04
C SER A 236 14.04 0.10 1.63
N ALA A 237 13.10 0.12 2.58
CA ALA A 237 11.69 0.43 2.31
C ALA A 237 11.51 1.83 1.74
N ARG A 238 12.17 2.84 2.33
CA ARG A 238 12.19 4.21 1.81
C ARG A 238 12.75 4.25 0.38
N GLY A 239 13.84 3.53 0.13
CA GLY A 239 14.46 3.39 -1.19
C GLY A 239 13.49 2.83 -2.24
N LYS A 240 12.73 1.78 -1.91
CA LYS A 240 11.71 1.19 -2.79
C LYS A 240 10.60 2.20 -3.13
N VAL A 241 10.11 2.93 -2.13
CA VAL A 241 9.07 3.96 -2.30
C VAL A 241 9.58 5.09 -3.22
N LEU A 242 10.76 5.62 -2.95
CA LEU A 242 11.36 6.68 -3.77
C LEU A 242 11.67 6.22 -5.19
N ASN A 243 12.10 4.96 -5.36
CA ASN A 243 12.34 4.39 -6.67
C ASN A 243 11.05 4.29 -7.49
N SER A 244 9.94 3.85 -6.90
CA SER A 244 8.64 3.78 -7.58
C SER A 244 8.12 5.18 -8.00
N GLN A 245 8.33 6.19 -7.15
CA GLN A 245 8.04 7.59 -7.50
C GLN A 245 8.88 8.09 -8.68
N ARG A 246 10.19 7.82 -8.66
CA ARG A 246 11.09 8.15 -9.77
C ARG A 246 10.61 7.49 -11.06
N GLN A 247 10.33 6.21 -10.99
CA GLN A 247 9.80 5.38 -12.07
C GLN A 247 8.50 5.90 -12.68
N THR A 248 7.61 6.47 -11.85
CA THR A 248 6.38 7.15 -12.29
C THR A 248 6.73 8.41 -13.11
N ARG A 249 7.64 9.24 -12.60
CA ARG A 249 8.05 10.50 -13.24
C ARG A 249 8.81 10.28 -14.54
N GLU A 250 9.68 9.27 -14.58
CA GLU A 250 10.37 8.86 -15.81
C GLU A 250 9.37 8.45 -16.90
N LEU A 251 8.32 7.70 -16.54
CA LEU A 251 7.27 7.34 -17.50
C LEU A 251 6.49 8.57 -17.97
N ILE A 252 6.18 9.54 -17.09
CA ILE A 252 5.56 10.81 -17.49
C ILE A 252 6.42 11.53 -18.55
N LEU A 253 7.74 11.60 -18.35
CA LEU A 253 8.67 12.21 -19.30
C LEU A 253 8.73 11.43 -20.62
N ALA A 254 8.76 10.10 -20.55
CA ALA A 254 8.77 9.25 -21.75
C ALA A 254 7.50 9.41 -22.59
N LEU A 255 6.33 9.52 -21.95
CA LEU A 255 5.07 9.80 -22.63
C LEU A 255 5.02 11.21 -23.21
N ALA A 256 5.64 12.20 -22.57
CA ALA A 256 5.66 13.58 -23.04
C ALA A 256 6.60 13.81 -24.23
N ALA A 257 7.58 12.91 -24.43
CA ALA A 257 8.51 12.95 -25.55
C ALA A 257 7.97 12.32 -26.85
N ARG A 258 6.74 11.80 -26.83
CA ARG A 258 6.03 11.16 -27.95
C ARG A 258 5.03 12.11 -28.58
#